data_AF-A0A6H1JHE7-F1
#
_entry.id   AF-A0A6H1JHE7-F1
#
_cell.length_a   1.000
_cell.length_b   1.000
_cell.length_c   1.000
_cell.angle_alpha   90.00
_cell.angle_beta   90.00
_cell.angle_gamma   90.00
#
_symmetry.space_group_name_H-M   'P 1'
#
loop_
_entity.id
_entity.type
_entity.pdbx_description
1 polymer ?
#
loop_
_entity_poly.entity_id
_entity_poly.type
_entity_poly.pdbx_seq_one_letter_code
_entity_poly.pdbx_strand_id
1 'polypeptide(L)'
;MVDIQVQFRSAAGRACLDEPAGLRGVPVEERAPLSEPRAYKGRYSIPTKWVSATGQVVWCASTVQLGAAMLLDFEPDIVCFQSRVVKVHWEQDGRRGTVEPAFVARTRNGSRLRVCAPAAKRGGCGRGC
;
A
#
# COMPACT_ATOMS: atom_id res chain seq x y z
N MET A 1 23.05 -8.30 -8.09
CA MET A 1 22.61 -6.88 -8.18
C MET A 1 21.10 -6.87 -8.03
N VAL A 2 20.55 -5.92 -7.27
CA VAL A 2 19.11 -5.80 -7.04
C VAL A 2 18.59 -4.71 -7.96
N ASP A 3 17.67 -5.04 -8.86
CA ASP A 3 16.88 -4.08 -9.64
C ASP A 3 15.58 -3.80 -8.89
N ILE A 4 15.24 -2.52 -8.70
CA ILE A 4 14.04 -2.09 -7.99
C ILE A 4 13.33 -1.06 -8.84
N GLN A 5 12.07 -1.31 -9.15
CA GLN A 5 11.19 -0.35 -9.79
C GLN A 5 10.01 -0.04 -8.87
N VAL A 6 9.59 1.22 -8.84
CA VAL A 6 8.42 1.68 -8.09
C VAL A 6 7.32 2.09 -9.05
N GLN A 7 6.14 1.52 -8.83
CA GLN A 7 4.92 1.89 -9.53
C GLN A 7 4.08 2.82 -8.65
N PHE A 8 3.61 3.94 -9.20
CA PHE A 8 2.79 4.94 -8.51
C PHE A 8 1.95 5.74 -9.53
N ARG A 9 1.04 6.61 -9.06
CA ARG A 9 0.32 7.55 -9.94
C ARG A 9 1.00 8.91 -9.94
N SER A 10 1.26 9.43 -11.15
CA SER A 10 1.68 10.82 -11.36
C SER A 10 0.59 11.83 -10.98
N ALA A 11 0.95 13.12 -10.98
CA ALA A 11 0.00 14.21 -10.76
C ALA A 11 -1.17 14.21 -11.78
N ALA A 12 -0.91 13.76 -13.01
CA ALA A 12 -1.92 13.61 -14.05
C ALA A 12 -2.76 12.32 -13.91
N GLY A 13 -2.61 11.57 -12.82
CA GLY A 13 -3.34 10.32 -12.56
C GLY A 13 -2.85 9.10 -13.36
N ARG A 14 -1.86 9.26 -14.25
CA ARG A 14 -1.26 8.15 -15.01
C ARG A 14 -0.41 7.27 -14.10
N ALA A 15 -0.51 5.96 -14.28
CA ALA A 15 0.41 5.02 -13.63
C ALA A 15 1.80 5.14 -14.27
N CYS A 16 2.81 5.31 -13.43
CA CYS A 16 4.23 5.40 -13.80
C CYS A 16 4.98 4.22 -13.18
N LEU A 17 6.05 3.80 -13.84
CA LEU A 17 7.05 2.87 -13.33
C LEU A 17 8.40 3.58 -13.43
N ASP A 18 9.13 3.67 -12.32
CA ASP A 18 10.37 4.44 -12.24
C ASP A 18 11.34 3.85 -11.22
N GLU A 19 12.57 4.31 -11.22
CA GLU A 19 13.54 4.07 -10.15
C GLU A 19 13.05 4.68 -8.82
N PRO A 20 13.47 4.16 -7.65
CA PRO A 20 13.04 4.68 -6.35
C PRO A 20 13.29 6.18 -6.15
N ALA A 21 14.29 6.74 -6.84
CA ALA A 21 14.60 8.17 -6.82
C ALA A 21 13.48 9.03 -7.43
N GLY A 22 12.75 8.53 -8.43
CA GLY A 22 11.63 9.22 -9.07
C GLY A 22 10.43 9.46 -8.16
N LEU A 23 10.35 8.74 -7.04
CA LEU A 23 9.31 8.94 -6.02
C LEU A 23 9.60 10.12 -5.07
N ARG A 24 10.82 10.67 -5.09
CA ARG A 24 11.20 11.77 -4.18
C ARG A 24 10.34 13.00 -4.46
N GLY A 25 9.76 13.55 -3.39
CA GLY A 25 8.88 14.72 -3.47
C GLY A 25 7.47 14.43 -4.00
N VAL A 26 7.19 13.24 -4.54
CA VAL A 26 5.86 12.89 -5.04
C VAL A 26 4.91 12.59 -3.86
N PRO A 27 3.81 13.35 -3.67
CA PRO A 27 2.85 13.09 -2.59
C PRO A 27 1.92 11.95 -2.99
N VAL A 28 2.43 10.71 -2.97
CA VAL A 28 1.67 9.51 -3.38
C VAL A 28 0.49 9.21 -2.46
N GLU A 29 0.58 9.60 -1.19
CA GLU A 29 -0.46 9.50 -0.17
C GLU A 29 -1.73 10.31 -0.47
N GLU A 30 -1.64 11.30 -1.35
CA GLU A 30 -2.79 12.09 -1.81
C GLU A 30 -3.38 11.57 -3.14
N ARG A 31 -2.81 10.50 -3.70
CA ARG A 31 -3.20 10.00 -5.02
C ARG A 31 -4.29 8.94 -4.92
N ALA A 32 -5.04 8.82 -6.00
CA ALA A 32 -5.93 7.68 -6.18
C ALA A 32 -5.13 6.36 -6.16
N PRO A 33 -5.72 5.29 -5.59
CA PRO A 33 -5.12 3.95 -5.64
C PRO A 33 -4.71 3.49 -7.04
N LEU A 34 -3.63 2.72 -7.14
CA LEU A 34 -3.19 2.09 -8.39
C LEU A 34 -4.23 1.10 -8.94
N SER A 35 -5.01 0.49 -8.05
CA SER A 35 -6.09 -0.42 -8.42
C SER A 35 -7.17 -0.45 -7.34
N GLU A 36 -8.41 -0.62 -7.77
CA GLU A 36 -9.52 -0.93 -6.86
C GLU A 36 -9.29 -2.27 -6.16
N PRO A 37 -9.75 -2.42 -4.91
CA PRO A 37 -9.73 -3.71 -4.23
C PRO A 37 -10.57 -4.72 -5.01
N ARG A 38 -9.95 -5.84 -5.38
CA ARG A 38 -10.69 -6.99 -5.88
C ARG A 38 -11.05 -7.89 -4.70
N ALA A 39 -12.33 -8.22 -4.55
CA ALA A 39 -12.75 -9.26 -3.61
C ALA A 39 -11.98 -10.55 -3.91
N TYR A 40 -11.38 -11.16 -2.87
CA TYR A 40 -10.64 -12.40 -3.04
C TYR A 40 -11.60 -13.54 -3.42
N LYS A 41 -11.28 -14.29 -4.49
CA LYS A 41 -12.12 -15.37 -5.02
C LYS A 41 -12.46 -16.37 -3.90
N GLY A 42 -13.75 -16.57 -3.65
CA GLY A 42 -14.27 -17.56 -2.69
C GLY A 42 -14.42 -17.09 -1.25
N ARG A 43 -14.13 -15.82 -0.91
CA ARG A 43 -14.49 -15.23 0.38
C ARG A 43 -15.09 -13.84 0.17
N TYR A 44 -16.27 -13.60 0.73
CA TYR A 44 -16.83 -12.27 0.94
C TYR A 44 -16.00 -11.52 1.98
N SER A 45 -14.76 -11.17 1.63
CA SER A 45 -14.14 -10.02 2.27
C SER A 45 -14.88 -8.81 1.71
N ILE A 46 -15.87 -8.33 2.46
CA ILE A 46 -16.52 -7.05 2.16
C ILE A 46 -15.38 -6.04 2.03
N PRO A 47 -15.22 -5.36 0.88
CA PRO A 47 -14.25 -4.29 0.76
C PRO A 47 -14.50 -3.31 1.90
N THR A 48 -13.59 -3.27 2.88
CA THR A 48 -13.74 -2.39 4.03
C THR A 48 -13.06 -1.09 3.68
N LYS A 49 -13.77 0.01 3.88
CA LYS A 49 -13.24 1.35 3.66
C LYS A 49 -13.25 2.11 4.97
N TRP A 50 -12.17 2.84 5.22
CA TRP A 50 -12.13 3.88 6.24
C TRP A 50 -12.34 5.22 5.55
N VAL A 51 -13.14 6.11 6.14
CA VAL A 51 -13.21 7.51 5.73
C VAL A 51 -12.41 8.27 6.78
N SER A 52 -11.26 8.79 6.39
CA SER A 52 -10.38 9.53 7.31
C SER A 52 -11.05 10.79 7.83
N ALA A 53 -10.53 11.36 8.91
CA ALA A 53 -10.93 12.66 9.43
C ALA A 53 -10.81 13.79 8.38
N THR A 54 -9.94 13.60 7.37
CA THR A 54 -9.78 14.51 6.23
C THR A 54 -10.75 14.24 5.06
N GLY A 55 -11.70 13.30 5.23
CA GLY A 55 -12.66 12.90 4.20
C GLY A 55 -12.11 11.97 3.11
N GLN A 56 -10.87 11.50 3.25
CA GLN A 56 -10.25 10.60 2.27
C GLN A 56 -10.75 9.17 2.46
N VAL A 57 -11.19 8.54 1.37
CA VAL A 57 -11.54 7.12 1.38
C VAL A 57 -10.28 6.27 1.26
N VAL A 58 -10.03 5.44 2.27
CA VAL A 58 -8.88 4.52 2.34
C VAL A 58 -9.38 3.09 2.29
N TRP A 59 -8.94 2.35 1.28
CA TRP A 59 -9.36 0.95 1.09
C TRP A 59 -8.54 0.01 1.96
N CYS A 60 -9.21 -0.92 2.64
CA CYS A 60 -8.60 -1.92 3.48
C CYS A 60 -8.93 -3.32 2.94
N ALA A 61 -7.88 -4.13 2.73
CA ALA A 61 -8.01 -5.51 2.26
C ALA A 61 -8.30 -6.49 3.41
N SER A 62 -8.23 -6.05 4.66
CA SER A 62 -8.47 -6.86 5.86
C SER A 62 -8.92 -6.00 7.03
N THR A 63 -9.50 -6.64 8.05
CA THR A 63 -9.84 -5.99 9.33
C THR A 63 -8.58 -5.51 10.07
N VAL A 64 -7.44 -6.17 9.90
CA VAL A 64 -6.14 -5.70 10.43
C VAL A 64 -5.76 -4.36 9.79
N GLN A 65 -5.93 -4.22 8.48
CA GLN A 65 -5.70 -2.95 7.80
C GLN A 65 -6.72 -1.90 8.22
N LEU A 66 -8.00 -2.28 8.42
CA LEU A 66 -9.01 -1.35 8.92
C LEU A 66 -8.64 -0.80 10.31
N GLY A 67 -8.22 -1.66 11.25
CA GLY A 67 -7.76 -1.22 12.56
C GLY A 67 -6.51 -0.33 12.49
N ALA A 68 -5.57 -0.65 11.60
CA ALA A 68 -4.40 0.19 11.36
C ALA A 68 -4.76 1.56 10.75
N ALA A 69 -5.72 1.61 9.82
CA ALA A 69 -6.23 2.86 9.25
C ALA A 69 -6.86 3.76 10.32
N MET A 70 -7.62 3.17 11.25
CA MET A 70 -8.13 3.91 12.42
C MET A 70 -6.99 4.51 13.24
N LEU A 71 -6.01 3.70 13.63
CA LEU A 71 -4.90 4.18 14.45
C LEU A 71 -4.09 5.29 13.76
N LEU A 72 -3.87 5.18 12.45
CA LEU A 72 -3.21 6.24 11.67
C LEU A 72 -4.02 7.53 11.63
N ASP A 73 -5.35 7.45 11.58
CA ASP A 73 -6.23 8.62 11.55
C ASP A 73 -6.34 9.33 12.90
N PHE A 74 -6.16 8.61 14.00
CA PHE A 74 -6.12 9.15 15.36
C PHE A 74 -4.74 9.67 15.79
N GLU A 75 -3.67 9.35 15.05
CA GLU A 75 -2.31 9.80 15.38
C GLU A 75 -2.13 11.28 14.98
N PRO A 76 -1.95 12.22 15.94
CA PRO A 76 -1.90 13.66 15.67
C PRO A 76 -0.74 14.12 14.76
N ASP A 77 0.34 13.36 14.67
CA ASP A 77 1.42 13.66 13.74
C ASP A 77 1.13 13.22 12.30
N ILE A 78 0.19 12.28 12.07
CA ILE A 78 -0.18 11.85 10.72
C ILE A 78 -1.20 12.83 10.14
N VAL A 79 -0.84 13.45 9.00
CA VAL A 79 -1.69 14.45 8.33
C VAL A 79 -2.36 13.90 7.07
N CYS A 80 -1.87 12.77 6.55
CA CYS A 80 -2.43 12.12 5.37
C CYS A 80 -1.92 10.67 5.30
N PHE A 81 -2.78 9.74 4.87
CA PHE A 81 -2.35 8.38 4.56
C PHE A 81 -3.28 7.72 3.53
N GLN A 82 -2.72 6.83 2.71
CA GLN A 82 -3.48 6.10 1.69
C GLN A 82 -2.92 4.70 1.47
N SER A 83 -3.79 3.78 1.05
CA SER A 83 -3.43 2.42 0.69
C SER A 83 -3.28 2.25 -0.82
N ARG A 84 -2.52 1.22 -1.24
CA ARG A 84 -2.43 0.79 -2.66
C ARG A 84 -1.94 1.88 -3.63
N VAL A 85 -1.20 2.87 -3.15
CA VAL A 85 -0.66 3.99 -3.96
C VAL A 85 0.74 3.75 -4.49
N VAL A 86 1.46 2.79 -3.91
CA VAL A 86 2.80 2.40 -4.32
C VAL A 86 2.89 0.88 -4.41
N LYS A 87 3.57 0.40 -5.44
CA LYS A 87 3.92 -1.01 -5.60
C LYS A 87 5.40 -1.10 -5.97
N VAL A 88 6.17 -1.82 -5.17
CA VAL A 88 7.60 -2.03 -5.39
C VAL A 88 7.78 -3.35 -6.10
N HIS A 89 8.43 -3.32 -7.25
CA HIS A 89 8.87 -4.49 -8.00
C HIS A 89 10.36 -4.67 -7.78
N TRP A 90 10.80 -5.90 -7.56
CA TRP A 90 12.21 -6.19 -7.36
C TRP A 90 12.63 -7.42 -8.15
N GLU A 91 13.87 -7.42 -8.60
CA GLU A 91 14.56 -8.57 -9.18
C GLU A 91 15.96 -8.71 -8.56
N GLN A 92 16.29 -9.93 -8.14
CA GLN A 92 17.58 -10.28 -7.56
C GLN A 92 17.92 -11.73 -7.87
N ASP A 93 19.06 -11.97 -8.51
CA ASP A 93 19.61 -13.31 -8.77
C ASP A 93 18.58 -14.27 -9.42
N GLY A 94 17.86 -13.76 -10.43
CA GLY A 94 16.81 -14.48 -11.16
C GLY A 94 15.48 -14.64 -10.41
N ARG A 95 15.38 -14.14 -9.17
CA ARG A 95 14.14 -14.11 -8.39
C ARG A 95 13.49 -12.74 -8.57
N ARG A 96 12.19 -12.73 -8.80
CA ARG A 96 11.40 -11.50 -8.89
C ARG A 96 10.24 -11.52 -7.92
N GLY A 97 9.82 -10.33 -7.49
CA GLY A 97 8.67 -10.20 -6.63
C GLY A 97 8.09 -8.80 -6.63
N THR A 98 6.95 -8.70 -5.95
CA THR A 98 6.23 -7.44 -5.77
C THR A 98 5.87 -7.29 -4.31
N VAL A 99 6.11 -6.09 -3.77
CA VAL A 99 5.67 -5.69 -2.44
C VAL A 99 4.75 -4.48 -2.59
N GLU A 100 3.56 -4.57 -2.01
CA GLU A 100 2.62 -3.46 -1.91
C GLU A 100 2.51 -3.09 -0.42
N PRO A 101 3.04 -1.94 0.02
CA PRO A 101 2.81 -1.45 1.38
C PRO A 101 1.31 -1.35 1.66
N ALA A 102 0.91 -1.66 2.89
CA ALA A 102 -0.47 -1.52 3.31
C ALA A 102 -0.90 -0.05 3.26
N PHE A 103 -0.04 0.84 3.77
CA PHE A 103 -0.24 2.29 3.73
C PHE A 103 1.05 3.03 3.41
N VAL A 104 0.92 4.18 2.77
CA VAL A 104 1.90 5.26 2.81
C VAL A 104 1.27 6.39 3.60
N ALA A 105 1.97 6.87 4.62
CA ALA A 105 1.52 7.95 5.49
C ALA A 105 2.53 9.09 5.48
N ARG A 106 2.04 10.31 5.65
CA ARG A 106 2.86 11.52 5.78
C ARG A 106 2.62 12.14 7.14
N THR A 107 3.73 12.44 7.81
CA THR A 107 3.73 13.15 9.10
C THR A 107 3.63 14.67 8.88
N ARG A 108 3.36 15.43 9.94
CA ARG A 108 3.25 16.90 9.90
C ARG A 108 4.55 17.57 9.48
N ASN A 109 5.70 16.97 9.82
CA ASN A 109 7.02 17.45 9.40
C ASN A 109 7.40 17.05 7.96
N GLY A 110 6.50 16.39 7.22
CA GLY A 110 6.69 16.00 5.82
C GLY A 110 7.43 14.67 5.62
N SER A 111 7.78 13.95 6.69
CA SER A 111 8.37 12.62 6.58
C SER A 111 7.35 11.60 6.06
N ARG A 112 7.80 10.62 5.28
CA ARG A 112 6.94 9.55 4.77
C ARG A 112 7.25 8.22 5.43
N LEU A 113 6.20 7.59 5.94
CA LEU A 113 6.24 6.26 6.53
C LEU A 113 5.60 5.26 5.56
N ARG A 114 6.21 4.08 5.44
CA ARG A 114 5.67 2.95 4.68
C ARG A 114 5.27 1.88 5.68
N VAL A 115 3.97 1.65 5.80
CA VAL A 115 3.44 0.62 6.71
C VAL A 115 3.30 -0.66 5.92
N CYS A 116 4.14 -1.65 6.21
CA CYS A 116 4.06 -2.97 5.61
C CYS A 116 3.24 -3.89 6.52
N ALA A 117 2.11 -4.39 6.03
CA ALA A 117 1.44 -5.52 6.70
C ALA A 117 2.25 -6.80 6.42
N PRO A 118 2.38 -7.72 7.39
CA PRO A 118 3.03 -8.99 7.15
C PRO A 118 2.37 -9.71 5.97
N ALA A 119 3.17 -10.38 5.15
CA ALA A 119 2.63 -11.25 4.13
C ALA A 119 1.72 -12.29 4.81
N ALA A 120 0.48 -12.43 4.35
CA ALA A 120 -0.37 -13.52 4.79
C ALA A 120 0.41 -14.83 4.55
N LYS A 121 0.63 -15.63 5.60
CA LYS A 121 1.27 -16.94 5.45
C LYS A 121 0.50 -17.69 4.37
N ARG A 122 1.14 -17.98 3.23
CA ARG A 122 0.63 -19.01 2.31
C ARG A 122 0.60 -20.28 3.15
N GLY A 123 -0.60 -20.79 3.44
CA GLY A 123 -0.75 -22.08 4.10
C GLY A 123 0.10 -23.09 3.35
N GLY A 124 1.03 -23.72 4.06
CA GLY A 124 1.84 -24.80 3.50
C GLY A 124 0.91 -25.87 2.96
N CYS A 125 1.14 -26.27 1.71
CA CYS A 125 0.60 -27.53 1.21
C CYS A 125 1.20 -28.63 2.08
N GLY A 126 0.43 -29.10 3.07
CA GLY A 126 0.70 -30.34 3.75
C GLY A 126 0.55 -31.46 2.73
N ARG A 127 1.66 -31.89 2.14
CA ARG A 127 1.77 -33.26 1.66
C ARG A 127 2.09 -34.11 2.88
N GLY A 128 1.18 -35.00 3.24
CA GLY A 128 1.36 -35.96 4.31
C GLY A 128 0.34 -37.08 4.16
N CYS A 129 0.82 -38.20 3.60
CA CYS A 129 0.30 -39.57 3.60
C CYS A 129 -1.07 -39.84 2.94
#